data_AF-A0A8T4RCL5-F1
#
_entry.id   AF-A0A8T4RCL5-F1
#
_cell.length_a   1.000
_cell.length_b   1.000
_cell.length_c   1.000
_cell.angle_alpha   90.00
_cell.angle_beta   90.00
_cell.angle_gamma   90.00
#
_symmetry.space_group_name_H-M   'P 1'
#
loop_
_entity.id
_entity.type
_entity.pdbx_description
1 polymer ?
#
loop_
_entity_poly.entity_id
_entity_poly.type
_entity_poly.pdbx_seq_one_letter_code
_entity_poly.pdbx_strand_id
1 'polypeptide(L)'
;MDINYLFNAMNVGAEFYNRTTNNGEKNFLSALGFSEIEIEKANDYICGTMTLEDAPHLKEEHYPVFDCANKCGKKGKRYIHPYGHLKMLSALQPFVSGAISKTINMPNDWNIEQIKKAYYDAWTMMLKGVALYRDGCKLSQPLNSTLEEHPELKKILEEESDEDLEIETSRKIRKRVLLGKRELRLSAEQKEGQLVKMEAEMDGLSPTQEIMLNALTNSINLHLQTGTAPALIAQETLNLEGHPLIEHLREFLVVNGGDSSEINAKVVSNSNFVVNTSSSNFSSKKESNSLANNSLVNEIISSNTSGKMNCSSCGASQLRQNGTCQLCEVCGQTSGCS
;
A
#
# COMPACT_ATOMS: atom_id res chain seq x y z
N MET A 1 -23.18 -2.71 -3.50
CA MET A 1 -23.61 -2.40 -2.11
C MET A 1 -25.13 -2.40 -2.10
N ASP A 2 -25.78 -2.87 -1.04
CA ASP A 2 -27.24 -2.78 -0.87
C ASP A 2 -27.55 -1.65 0.11
N ILE A 3 -28.52 -0.80 -0.22
CA ILE A 3 -29.01 0.33 0.57
C ILE A 3 -29.43 -0.10 1.98
N ASN A 4 -29.85 -1.35 2.16
CA ASN A 4 -30.21 -1.90 3.46
C ASN A 4 -29.05 -1.84 4.48
N TYR A 5 -27.80 -1.93 4.01
CA TYR A 5 -26.64 -1.83 4.89
C TYR A 5 -26.42 -0.43 5.46
N LEU A 6 -26.94 0.62 4.79
CA LEU A 6 -26.87 1.99 5.30
C LEU A 6 -27.75 2.19 6.54
N PHE A 7 -28.84 1.43 6.65
CA PHE A 7 -29.80 1.55 7.75
C PHE A 7 -29.62 0.41 8.75
N ASN A 8 -28.58 0.51 9.58
CA ASN A 8 -28.30 -0.44 10.64
C ASN A 8 -28.33 0.25 12.03
N ALA A 9 -28.35 -0.55 13.10
CA ALA A 9 -28.43 -0.08 14.49
C ALA A 9 -27.34 0.95 14.86
N MET A 10 -26.17 0.92 14.23
CA MET A 10 -25.10 1.89 14.49
C MET A 10 -25.37 3.25 13.83
N ASN A 11 -25.96 3.24 12.63
CA ASN A 11 -26.21 4.46 11.86
C ASN A 11 -27.49 5.20 12.29
N VAL A 12 -28.56 4.46 12.60
CA VAL A 12 -29.85 5.07 12.98
C VAL A 12 -30.15 5.01 14.48
N GLY A 13 -29.26 4.39 15.26
CA GLY A 13 -29.40 4.18 16.70
C GLY A 13 -30.11 2.87 17.05
N ALA A 14 -29.55 2.12 18.00
CA ALA A 14 -30.00 0.77 18.34
C ALA A 14 -31.44 0.70 18.86
N GLU A 15 -31.86 1.65 19.70
CA GLU A 15 -33.23 1.70 20.22
C GLU A 15 -34.24 1.90 19.08
N PHE A 16 -33.98 2.86 18.19
CA PHE A 16 -34.86 3.14 17.07
C PHE A 16 -34.90 2.00 16.05
N TYR A 17 -33.74 1.44 15.73
CA TYR A 17 -33.63 0.29 14.84
C TYR A 17 -34.42 -0.91 15.37
N ASN A 18 -34.22 -1.29 16.63
CA ASN A 18 -34.90 -2.44 17.24
C ASN A 18 -36.40 -2.22 17.37
N ARG A 19 -36.85 -1.02 17.75
CA ARG A 19 -38.28 -0.69 17.80
C ARG A 19 -38.94 -0.79 16.43
N THR A 20 -38.25 -0.36 15.39
CA THR A 20 -38.79 -0.32 14.02
C THR A 20 -38.79 -1.71 13.39
N THR A 21 -37.70 -2.45 13.51
CA THR A 21 -37.53 -3.78 12.90
C THR A 21 -38.14 -4.93 13.71
N ASN A 22 -38.68 -4.64 14.90
CA ASN A 22 -39.07 -5.63 15.91
C ASN A 22 -37.88 -6.55 16.28
N ASN A 23 -36.81 -5.94 16.82
CA ASN A 23 -35.53 -6.61 17.14
C ASN A 23 -34.89 -7.35 15.96
N GLY A 24 -34.97 -6.78 14.75
CA GLY A 24 -34.34 -7.33 13.54
C GLY A 24 -35.16 -8.38 12.80
N GLU A 25 -36.41 -8.65 13.19
CA GLU A 25 -37.29 -9.59 12.49
C GLU A 25 -37.69 -9.13 11.08
N LYS A 26 -37.73 -7.81 10.85
CA LYS A 26 -38.04 -7.22 9.54
C LYS A 26 -36.87 -6.41 9.02
N ASN A 27 -36.73 -6.39 7.70
CA ASN A 27 -35.89 -5.41 7.01
C ASN A 27 -36.32 -3.98 7.41
N PHE A 28 -35.36 -3.10 7.65
CA PHE A 28 -35.61 -1.75 8.17
C PHE A 28 -36.50 -0.91 7.24
N LEU A 29 -36.23 -0.91 5.93
CA LEU A 29 -37.02 -0.14 4.96
C LEU A 29 -38.43 -0.73 4.80
N SER A 30 -38.54 -2.06 4.76
CA SER A 30 -39.85 -2.72 4.74
C SER A 30 -40.66 -2.43 6.00
N ALA A 31 -40.01 -2.34 7.16
CA ALA A 31 -40.65 -2.00 8.43
C ALA A 31 -41.14 -0.53 8.49
N LEU A 32 -40.50 0.37 7.73
CA LEU A 32 -40.99 1.74 7.51
C LEU A 32 -42.13 1.82 6.50
N GLY A 33 -42.48 0.72 5.84
CA GLY A 33 -43.60 0.63 4.90
C GLY A 33 -43.21 0.81 3.43
N PHE A 34 -41.92 0.83 3.08
CA PHE A 34 -41.49 0.83 1.68
C PHE A 34 -41.73 -0.54 1.03
N SER A 35 -42.26 -0.52 -0.20
CA SER A 35 -42.45 -1.73 -0.99
C SER A 35 -41.11 -2.26 -1.53
N GLU A 36 -41.06 -3.56 -1.84
CA GLU A 36 -39.86 -4.18 -2.44
C GLU A 36 -39.45 -3.48 -3.74
N ILE A 37 -40.43 -3.06 -4.56
CA ILE A 37 -40.19 -2.35 -5.83
C ILE A 37 -39.54 -0.98 -5.59
N GLU A 38 -39.93 -0.26 -4.54
CA GLU A 38 -39.32 1.03 -4.19
C GLU A 38 -37.89 0.85 -3.69
N ILE A 39 -37.65 -0.18 -2.86
CA ILE A 39 -36.32 -0.51 -2.35
C ILE A 39 -35.39 -0.91 -3.51
N GLU A 40 -35.87 -1.73 -4.44
CA GLU A 40 -35.11 -2.16 -5.62
C GLU A 40 -34.74 -0.96 -6.51
N LYS A 41 -35.70 -0.08 -6.82
CA LYS A 41 -35.43 1.15 -7.58
C LYS A 41 -34.44 2.08 -6.88
N ALA A 42 -34.55 2.22 -5.56
CA ALA A 42 -33.61 3.02 -4.78
C ALA A 42 -32.21 2.41 -4.80
N ASN A 43 -32.11 1.07 -4.71
CA ASN A 43 -30.86 0.33 -4.82
C ASN A 43 -30.18 0.53 -6.18
N ASP A 44 -30.92 0.36 -7.26
CA ASP A 44 -30.43 0.58 -8.62
C ASP A 44 -29.85 1.99 -8.77
N TYR A 45 -30.54 2.98 -8.21
CA TYR A 45 -30.12 4.36 -8.33
C TYR A 45 -28.92 4.68 -7.42
N ILE A 46 -29.05 4.46 -6.11
CA ILE A 46 -28.06 4.88 -5.10
C ILE A 46 -26.79 4.03 -5.19
N CYS A 47 -26.94 2.73 -5.40
CA CYS A 47 -25.81 1.80 -5.39
C CYS A 47 -25.39 1.34 -6.79
N GLY A 48 -26.31 1.33 -7.76
CA GLY A 48 -26.06 0.80 -9.11
C GLY A 48 -25.55 1.82 -10.11
N THR A 49 -26.08 3.05 -10.13
CA THR A 49 -25.69 4.05 -11.13
C THR A 49 -24.30 4.63 -10.88
N MET A 50 -23.87 4.63 -9.61
CA MET A 50 -22.62 5.26 -9.16
C MET A 50 -22.52 6.75 -9.56
N THR A 51 -23.64 7.44 -9.81
CA THR A 51 -23.69 8.88 -10.10
C THR A 51 -25.04 9.49 -9.70
N LEU A 52 -25.06 10.80 -9.42
CA LEU A 52 -26.28 11.57 -9.13
C LEU A 52 -26.91 12.17 -10.39
N GLU A 53 -26.24 12.09 -11.54
CA GLU A 53 -26.77 12.55 -12.82
C GLU A 53 -27.95 11.69 -13.26
N ASP A 54 -29.06 12.34 -13.64
CA ASP A 54 -30.36 11.74 -13.95
C ASP A 54 -31.13 11.20 -12.72
N ALA A 55 -30.76 11.62 -11.51
CA ALA A 55 -31.42 11.15 -10.30
C ALA A 55 -32.89 11.57 -10.22
N PRO A 56 -33.80 10.62 -9.91
CA PRO A 56 -35.20 10.95 -9.77
C PRO A 56 -35.36 12.01 -8.66
N HIS A 57 -36.14 13.04 -8.95
CA HIS A 57 -36.41 14.16 -8.04
C HIS A 57 -35.24 15.11 -7.76
N LEU A 58 -34.04 14.88 -8.31
CA LEU A 58 -32.94 15.83 -8.23
C LEU A 58 -32.99 16.79 -9.41
N LYS A 59 -33.13 18.08 -9.12
CA LYS A 59 -33.09 19.11 -10.15
C LYS A 59 -31.66 19.33 -10.65
N GLU A 60 -31.51 19.59 -11.95
CA GLU A 60 -30.22 19.91 -12.57
C GLU A 60 -29.51 21.10 -11.92
N GLU A 61 -30.28 22.09 -11.43
CA GLU A 61 -29.75 23.27 -10.73
C GLU A 61 -28.97 22.91 -9.45
N HIS A 62 -29.24 21.75 -8.85
CA HIS A 62 -28.55 21.27 -7.66
C HIS A 62 -27.30 20.45 -7.99
N TYR A 63 -27.09 20.01 -9.23
CA TYR A 63 -25.96 19.15 -9.59
C TYR A 63 -24.59 19.75 -9.18
N PRO A 64 -24.33 21.07 -9.37
CA PRO A 64 -23.06 21.66 -8.96
C PRO A 64 -22.72 21.53 -7.47
N VAL A 65 -23.74 21.37 -6.61
CA VAL A 65 -23.55 21.19 -5.16
C VAL A 65 -22.95 19.81 -4.85
N PHE A 66 -23.22 18.82 -5.68
CA PHE A 66 -22.84 17.42 -5.48
C PHE A 66 -21.73 16.95 -6.43
N ASP A 67 -21.15 17.86 -7.23
CA ASP A 67 -20.03 17.53 -8.10
C ASP A 67 -18.88 16.95 -7.28
N CYS A 68 -18.44 15.76 -7.65
CA CYS A 68 -17.36 15.05 -6.97
C CYS A 68 -16.01 15.44 -7.55
N ALA A 69 -14.94 14.97 -6.91
CA ALA A 69 -13.57 15.29 -7.34
C ALA A 69 -13.20 14.74 -8.73
N ASN A 70 -13.81 13.62 -9.11
CA ASN A 70 -13.68 12.94 -10.41
C ASN A 70 -15.07 12.57 -10.93
N LYS A 71 -15.13 12.13 -12.19
CA LYS A 71 -16.33 11.53 -12.76
C LYS A 71 -16.71 10.27 -11.95
N CYS A 72 -18.00 10.12 -11.66
CA CYS A 72 -18.50 9.00 -10.86
C CYS A 72 -19.25 8.00 -11.75
N GLY A 73 -18.90 6.72 -11.63
CA GLY A 73 -19.49 5.65 -12.43
C GLY A 73 -19.22 5.79 -13.94
N LYS A 74 -19.80 4.89 -14.74
CA LYS A 74 -19.66 4.89 -16.21
C LYS A 74 -20.40 6.05 -16.88
N LYS A 75 -21.48 6.52 -16.25
CA LYS A 75 -22.40 7.49 -16.86
C LYS A 75 -22.12 8.92 -16.44
N GLY A 76 -21.39 9.13 -15.33
CA GLY A 76 -21.09 10.46 -14.81
C GLY A 76 -20.18 11.24 -15.75
N LYS A 77 -20.58 12.47 -16.05
CA LYS A 77 -19.85 13.41 -16.91
C LYS A 77 -19.29 14.57 -16.10
N ARG A 78 -19.92 14.89 -14.98
CA ARG A 78 -19.61 16.06 -14.15
C ARG A 78 -18.58 15.75 -13.08
N TYR A 79 -17.77 16.75 -12.77
CA TYR A 79 -16.77 16.74 -11.71
C TYR A 79 -16.29 18.17 -11.43
N ILE A 80 -15.71 18.39 -10.26
CA ILE A 80 -15.09 19.66 -9.91
C ILE A 80 -13.83 19.83 -10.77
N HIS A 81 -13.86 20.80 -11.68
CA HIS A 81 -12.74 21.10 -12.56
C HIS A 81 -11.43 21.35 -11.77
N PRO A 82 -10.24 20.92 -12.25
CA PRO A 82 -8.97 21.03 -11.51
C PRO A 82 -8.67 22.46 -11.01
N TYR A 83 -9.03 23.47 -11.79
CA TYR A 83 -8.86 24.87 -11.42
C TYR A 83 -9.83 25.36 -10.33
N GLY A 84 -10.96 24.69 -10.11
CA GLY A 84 -11.80 24.94 -8.95
C GLY A 84 -11.04 24.66 -7.66
N HIS A 85 -10.32 23.53 -7.61
CA HIS A 85 -9.46 23.18 -6.48
C HIS A 85 -8.32 24.20 -6.31
N LEU A 86 -7.59 24.54 -7.38
CA LEU A 86 -6.50 25.53 -7.32
C LEU A 86 -6.95 26.88 -6.79
N LYS A 87 -8.07 27.41 -7.31
CA LYS A 87 -8.60 28.71 -6.90
C LYS A 87 -9.04 28.71 -5.45
N MET A 88 -9.68 27.63 -4.99
CA MET A 88 -10.06 27.48 -3.59
C MET A 88 -8.84 27.44 -2.67
N LEU A 89 -7.81 26.67 -3.04
CA LEU A 89 -6.55 26.64 -2.29
C LEU A 89 -5.90 28.01 -2.25
N SER A 90 -5.88 28.75 -3.36
CA SER A 90 -5.28 30.07 -3.44
C SER A 90 -6.01 31.09 -2.57
N ALA A 91 -7.34 31.05 -2.55
CA ALA A 91 -8.15 31.92 -1.70
C ALA A 91 -7.89 31.68 -0.20
N LEU A 92 -7.60 30.43 0.20
CA LEU A 92 -7.33 30.07 1.60
C LEU A 92 -5.86 30.25 2.00
N GLN A 93 -4.93 30.17 1.05
CA GLN A 93 -3.49 30.15 1.32
C GLN A 93 -2.97 31.33 2.17
N PRO A 94 -3.46 32.58 2.04
CA PRO A 94 -3.03 33.72 2.88
C PRO A 94 -3.31 33.54 4.37
N PHE A 95 -4.30 32.72 4.73
CA PHE A 95 -4.73 32.48 6.11
C PHE A 95 -4.05 31.27 6.75
N VAL A 96 -3.21 30.55 6.00
CA VAL A 96 -2.54 29.32 6.47
C VAL A 96 -1.03 29.52 6.43
N SER A 97 -0.38 29.42 7.59
CA SER A 97 1.08 29.57 7.71
C SER A 97 1.85 28.45 7.00
N GLY A 98 1.33 27.22 7.02
CA GLY A 98 1.84 26.06 6.27
C GLY A 98 1.27 25.91 4.86
N ALA A 99 1.69 24.83 4.17
CA ALA A 99 1.06 24.38 2.93
C ALA A 99 -0.25 23.62 3.23
N ILE A 100 -1.18 23.63 2.28
CA ILE A 100 -2.46 22.93 2.40
C ILE A 100 -2.31 21.55 1.76
N SER A 101 -2.48 20.48 2.55
CA SER A 101 -2.41 19.09 2.07
C SER A 101 -3.72 18.68 1.39
N LYS A 102 -4.00 19.25 0.21
CA LYS A 102 -5.17 18.93 -0.61
C LYS A 102 -4.72 18.55 -2.02
N THR A 103 -5.09 17.34 -2.41
CA THR A 103 -4.85 16.84 -3.77
C THR A 103 -5.79 17.48 -4.78
N ILE A 104 -5.24 17.85 -5.93
CA ILE A 104 -5.94 18.36 -7.10
C ILE A 104 -6.15 17.20 -8.07
N ASN A 105 -7.40 16.79 -8.22
CA ASN A 105 -7.76 15.68 -9.09
C ASN A 105 -7.93 16.18 -10.53
N MET A 106 -7.31 15.48 -11.47
CA MET A 106 -7.31 15.75 -12.90
C MET A 106 -7.87 14.52 -13.62
N PRO A 107 -8.69 14.69 -14.66
CA PRO A 107 -9.20 13.58 -15.44
C PRO A 107 -8.06 12.92 -16.25
N ASN A 108 -8.29 11.66 -16.66
CA ASN A 108 -7.32 10.83 -17.35
C ASN A 108 -6.80 11.47 -18.66
N ASP A 109 -7.68 12.16 -19.39
CA ASP A 109 -7.41 12.81 -20.68
C ASP A 109 -6.51 14.06 -20.60
N TRP A 110 -6.10 14.49 -19.41
CA TRP A 110 -5.16 15.60 -19.26
C TRP A 110 -3.75 15.22 -19.69
N ASN A 111 -3.18 16.04 -20.58
CA ASN A 111 -1.84 15.86 -21.11
C ASN A 111 -0.77 16.57 -20.28
N ILE A 112 0.50 16.31 -20.62
CA ILE A 112 1.67 16.85 -19.93
C ILE A 112 1.69 18.38 -19.92
N GLU A 113 1.31 19.03 -21.00
CA GLU A 113 1.30 20.51 -21.09
C GLU A 113 0.25 21.13 -20.17
N GLN A 114 -0.92 20.50 -20.05
CA GLN A 114 -1.95 20.93 -19.10
C GLN A 114 -1.48 20.76 -17.65
N ILE A 115 -0.78 19.67 -17.34
CA ILE A 115 -0.20 19.41 -16.01
C ILE A 115 0.89 20.46 -15.68
N LYS A 116 1.82 20.70 -16.61
CA LYS A 116 2.86 21.73 -16.47
C LYS A 116 2.22 23.10 -16.22
N LYS A 117 1.20 23.45 -16.99
CA LYS A 117 0.46 24.69 -16.82
C LYS A 117 -0.20 24.76 -15.43
N ALA A 118 -0.82 23.68 -14.95
CA ALA A 118 -1.42 23.66 -13.62
C ALA A 118 -0.40 23.91 -12.50
N TYR A 119 0.80 23.34 -12.59
CA TYR A 119 1.90 23.65 -11.65
C TYR A 119 2.36 25.11 -11.76
N TYR A 120 2.52 25.62 -12.98
CA TYR A 120 2.90 27.02 -13.19
C TYR A 120 1.85 27.96 -12.61
N ASP A 121 0.58 27.72 -12.90
CA ASP A 121 -0.53 28.53 -12.40
C ASP A 121 -0.62 28.46 -10.87
N ALA A 122 -0.46 27.28 -10.26
CA ALA A 122 -0.37 27.13 -8.80
C ALA A 122 0.71 28.04 -8.18
N TRP A 123 1.89 28.06 -8.79
CA TRP A 123 2.98 28.93 -8.36
C TRP A 123 2.62 30.42 -8.53
N THR A 124 2.04 30.82 -9.67
CA THR A 124 1.58 32.22 -9.86
C THR A 124 0.50 32.63 -8.86
N MET A 125 -0.30 31.69 -8.38
CA MET A 125 -1.34 31.87 -7.36
C MET A 125 -0.79 31.85 -5.92
N MET A 126 0.55 31.84 -5.76
CA MET A 126 1.27 31.83 -4.47
C MET A 126 0.96 30.62 -3.57
N LEU A 127 0.61 29.47 -4.17
CA LEU A 127 0.45 28.23 -3.41
C LEU A 127 1.81 27.72 -2.92
N LYS A 128 1.87 27.35 -1.63
CA LYS A 128 3.10 26.87 -0.99
C LYS A 128 3.43 25.42 -1.34
N GLY A 129 2.42 24.64 -1.72
CA GLY A 129 2.55 23.25 -2.12
C GLY A 129 1.29 22.79 -2.83
N VAL A 130 1.45 21.90 -3.81
CA VAL A 130 0.36 21.29 -4.56
C VAL A 130 0.67 19.82 -4.79
N ALA A 131 -0.21 18.95 -4.33
CA ALA A 131 -0.28 17.56 -4.76
C ALA A 131 -1.30 17.47 -5.90
N LEU A 132 -0.96 16.79 -6.98
CA LEU A 132 -1.91 16.47 -8.04
C LEU A 132 -2.07 14.97 -8.16
N TYR A 133 -3.22 14.59 -8.66
CA TYR A 133 -3.54 13.22 -9.00
C TYR A 133 -4.27 13.22 -10.34
N ARG A 134 -3.70 12.54 -11.33
CA ARG A 134 -4.35 12.32 -12.61
C ARG A 134 -4.97 10.93 -12.61
N ASP A 135 -6.26 10.86 -12.87
CA ASP A 135 -6.98 9.58 -12.91
C ASP A 135 -6.30 8.59 -13.87
N GLY A 136 -6.26 7.30 -13.49
CA GLY A 136 -5.57 6.26 -14.26
C GLY A 136 -4.04 6.33 -14.30
N CYS A 137 -3.36 7.22 -13.56
CA CYS A 137 -1.88 7.30 -13.57
C CYS A 137 -1.15 6.27 -12.68
N LYS A 138 -1.86 5.59 -11.78
CA LYS A 138 -1.39 4.50 -10.91
C LYS A 138 -2.10 3.18 -11.27
N LEU A 139 -1.45 2.03 -11.13
CA LEU A 139 -2.05 0.73 -11.47
C LEU A 139 -3.04 0.30 -10.39
N SER A 140 -2.60 0.31 -9.13
CA SER A 140 -3.47 0.09 -7.97
C SER A 140 -3.93 1.44 -7.42
N GLN A 141 -5.22 1.72 -7.57
CA GLN A 141 -5.86 2.94 -7.11
C GLN A 141 -7.09 2.58 -6.27
N PRO A 142 -7.30 3.23 -5.10
CA PRO A 142 -8.51 3.02 -4.30
C PRO A 142 -9.81 3.38 -5.04
N LEU A 143 -9.71 4.27 -6.03
CA LEU A 143 -10.80 4.69 -6.90
C LEU A 143 -10.23 4.78 -8.33
N ASN A 144 -10.73 3.97 -9.25
CA ASN A 144 -10.35 4.05 -10.66
C ASN A 144 -11.62 4.02 -11.51
N SER A 145 -11.91 5.13 -12.19
CA SER A 145 -13.10 5.25 -13.02
C SER A 145 -12.95 4.55 -14.39
N THR A 146 -11.71 4.19 -14.75
CA THR A 146 -11.31 3.66 -16.06
C THR A 146 -11.05 2.14 -16.10
N LEU A 147 -11.05 1.42 -14.98
CA LEU A 147 -10.81 -0.05 -14.97
C LEU A 147 -11.78 -0.84 -15.82
N GLU A 148 -13.00 -0.34 -15.98
CA GLU A 148 -14.05 -1.01 -16.74
C GLU A 148 -13.94 -0.76 -18.25
N GLU A 149 -13.20 0.28 -18.66
CA GLU A 149 -13.01 0.65 -20.07
C GLU A 149 -11.79 -0.05 -20.70
N HIS A 150 -10.87 -0.57 -19.87
CA HIS A 150 -9.68 -1.29 -20.31
C HIS A 150 -9.62 -2.70 -19.70
N PRO A 151 -10.29 -3.69 -20.33
CA PRO A 151 -10.34 -5.06 -19.81
C PRO A 151 -8.97 -5.73 -19.66
N GLU A 152 -7.96 -5.28 -20.43
CA GLU A 152 -6.59 -5.77 -20.29
C GLU A 152 -5.89 -5.25 -19.02
N LEU A 153 -6.15 -4.00 -18.61
CA LEU A 153 -5.66 -3.50 -17.31
C LEU A 153 -6.37 -4.20 -16.15
N LYS A 154 -7.66 -4.50 -16.30
CA LYS A 154 -8.42 -5.26 -15.31
C LYS A 154 -7.89 -6.69 -15.17
N LYS A 155 -7.57 -7.37 -16.27
CA LYS A 155 -6.90 -8.68 -16.24
C LYS A 155 -5.53 -8.62 -15.58
N ILE A 156 -4.70 -7.63 -15.89
CA ILE A 156 -3.40 -7.47 -15.23
C ILE A 156 -3.58 -7.29 -13.72
N LEU A 157 -4.55 -6.48 -13.28
CA LEU A 157 -4.83 -6.28 -11.85
C LEU A 157 -5.45 -7.49 -11.15
N GLU A 158 -6.26 -8.28 -11.86
CA GLU A 158 -6.85 -9.53 -11.36
C GLU A 158 -5.80 -10.66 -11.32
N GLU A 159 -4.96 -10.78 -12.35
CA GLU A 159 -3.82 -11.72 -12.42
C GLU A 159 -2.74 -11.38 -11.37
N GLU A 160 -2.46 -10.10 -11.14
CA GLU A 160 -1.58 -9.64 -10.05
C GLU A 160 -2.18 -9.84 -8.65
N SER A 161 -3.50 -10.03 -8.53
CA SER A 161 -4.14 -10.41 -7.26
C SER A 161 -4.15 -11.92 -7.02
N ASP A 162 -4.01 -12.72 -8.10
CA ASP A 162 -3.96 -14.18 -8.05
C ASP A 162 -2.52 -14.74 -7.92
N GLU A 163 -1.47 -13.94 -8.18
CA GLU A 163 -0.07 -14.33 -7.92
C GLU A 163 0.28 -14.46 -6.42
N ASP A 164 -0.63 -14.08 -5.51
CA ASP A 164 -0.48 -14.28 -4.05
C ASP A 164 -1.05 -15.64 -3.54
N LEU A 165 -1.32 -16.61 -4.43
CA LEU A 165 -1.77 -17.95 -4.03
C LEU A 165 -0.94 -19.09 -4.64
N GLU A 166 0.39 -18.96 -4.66
CA GLU A 166 1.19 -20.16 -4.46
C GLU A 166 1.02 -20.59 -2.99
N ILE A 167 0.33 -21.72 -2.79
CA ILE A 167 0.25 -22.43 -1.52
C ILE A 167 1.66 -22.98 -1.21
N GLU A 168 2.59 -22.10 -0.87
CA GLU A 168 3.81 -22.49 -0.18
C GLU A 168 3.40 -22.85 1.25
N THR A 169 3.74 -24.07 1.65
CA THR A 169 3.43 -24.63 2.97
C THR A 169 4.12 -23.82 4.07
N SER A 170 3.56 -22.67 4.46
CA SER A 170 4.09 -21.87 5.56
C SER A 170 3.62 -22.45 6.90
N ARG A 171 4.58 -22.82 7.74
CA ARG A 171 4.31 -23.37 9.07
C ARG A 171 4.52 -22.28 10.10
N LYS A 172 3.47 -21.99 10.89
CA LYS A 172 3.57 -21.05 12.02
C LYS A 172 4.00 -21.78 13.29
N ILE A 173 5.02 -21.25 13.95
CA ILE A 173 5.55 -21.74 15.23
C ILE A 173 5.25 -20.68 16.30
N ARG A 174 4.85 -21.12 17.49
CA ARG A 174 4.58 -20.23 18.63
C ARG A 174 5.18 -20.80 19.91
N LYS A 175 5.86 -19.96 20.70
CA LYS A 175 6.39 -20.28 22.04
C LYS A 175 5.98 -19.18 23.01
N ARG A 176 5.56 -19.56 24.22
CA ARG A 176 5.25 -18.62 25.31
C ARG A 176 6.20 -18.89 26.46
N VAL A 177 6.77 -17.83 27.01
CA VAL A 177 7.80 -17.87 28.05
C VAL A 177 7.45 -16.85 29.13
N LEU A 178 7.59 -17.23 30.39
CA LEU A 178 7.48 -16.29 31.51
C LEU A 178 8.84 -15.69 31.86
N LEU A 179 8.96 -14.37 31.76
CA LEU A 179 10.09 -13.58 32.21
C LEU A 179 9.68 -12.79 33.46
N GLY A 180 9.96 -13.36 34.63
CA GLY A 180 9.49 -12.83 35.90
C GLY A 180 7.96 -12.91 36.00
N LYS A 181 7.28 -11.75 36.04
CA LYS A 181 5.80 -11.67 36.06
C LYS A 181 5.17 -11.36 34.69
N ARG A 182 5.98 -11.29 33.63
CA ARG A 182 5.55 -10.90 32.28
C ARG A 182 5.65 -12.09 31.34
N GLU A 183 4.75 -12.15 30.36
CA GLU A 183 4.74 -13.20 29.34
C GLU A 183 5.36 -12.67 28.04
N LEU A 184 6.41 -13.34 27.57
CA LEU A 184 7.00 -13.16 26.25
C LEU A 184 6.36 -14.17 25.29
N ARG A 185 5.74 -13.67 24.22
CA ARG A 185 5.16 -14.45 23.13
C ARG A 185 6.08 -14.36 21.93
N LEU A 186 6.61 -15.49 21.51
CA LEU A 186 7.43 -15.63 20.32
C LEU A 186 6.63 -16.34 19.24
N SER A 187 6.63 -15.80 18.03
CA SER A 187 6.05 -16.42 16.85
C SER A 187 7.06 -16.45 15.72
N ALA A 188 6.96 -17.45 14.85
CA ALA A 188 7.78 -17.52 13.64
C ALA A 188 7.03 -18.16 12.49
N GLU A 189 7.45 -17.80 11.28
CA GLU A 189 7.00 -18.36 10.02
C GLU A 189 8.15 -19.13 9.37
N GLN A 190 7.92 -20.41 9.08
CA GLN A 190 8.82 -21.24 8.31
C GLN A 190 8.28 -21.46 6.91
N LYS A 191 9.14 -21.31 5.89
CA LYS A 191 8.90 -21.76 4.52
C LYS A 191 9.97 -22.78 4.15
N GLU A 192 9.57 -23.91 3.58
CA GLU A 192 10.50 -24.99 3.16
C GLU A 192 11.48 -25.46 4.26
N GLY A 193 11.08 -25.39 5.53
CA GLY A 193 11.92 -25.78 6.68
C GLY A 193 12.90 -24.70 7.16
N GLN A 194 12.94 -23.52 6.52
CA GLN A 194 13.76 -22.38 6.93
C GLN A 194 12.90 -21.28 7.59
N LEU A 195 13.45 -20.61 8.61
CA LEU A 195 12.80 -19.45 9.23
C LEU A 195 12.86 -18.24 8.30
N VAL A 196 11.70 -17.68 7.98
CA VAL A 196 11.58 -16.48 7.13
C VAL A 196 11.27 -15.24 7.96
N LYS A 197 10.51 -15.41 9.04
CA LYS A 197 10.07 -14.30 9.90
C LYS A 197 9.95 -14.75 11.36
N MET A 198 10.24 -13.83 12.27
CA MET A 198 10.04 -13.95 13.71
C MET A 198 9.34 -12.72 14.26
N GLU A 199 8.50 -12.91 15.26
CA GLU A 199 7.86 -11.84 16.03
C GLU A 199 8.03 -12.12 17.53
N ALA A 200 8.21 -11.04 18.30
CA ALA A 200 8.33 -11.12 19.76
C ALA A 200 7.47 -10.02 20.40
N GLU A 201 6.52 -10.42 21.23
CA GLU A 201 5.60 -9.53 21.94
C GLU A 201 5.69 -9.77 23.44
N MET A 202 5.64 -8.71 24.25
CA MET A 202 5.62 -8.84 25.71
C MET A 202 4.70 -7.78 26.33
N ASP A 203 3.77 -8.23 27.15
CA ASP A 203 2.79 -7.34 27.80
C ASP A 203 3.43 -6.52 28.92
N GLY A 204 2.99 -5.27 29.08
CA GLY A 204 3.40 -4.39 30.19
C GLY A 204 4.77 -3.75 30.03
N LEU A 205 5.28 -3.63 28.80
CA LEU A 205 6.48 -2.85 28.49
C LEU A 205 6.22 -1.34 28.54
N SER A 206 7.24 -0.56 28.90
CA SER A 206 7.22 0.89 28.64
C SER A 206 7.44 1.15 27.14
N PRO A 207 7.03 2.32 26.60
CA PRO A 207 7.23 2.63 25.18
C PRO A 207 8.69 2.48 24.72
N THR A 208 9.65 2.83 25.57
CA THR A 208 11.09 2.65 25.27
C THR A 208 11.48 1.18 25.17
N GLN A 209 10.94 0.33 26.06
CA GLN A 209 11.22 -1.11 26.05
C GLN A 209 10.59 -1.81 24.86
N GLU A 210 9.39 -1.38 24.44
CA GLU A 210 8.72 -1.88 23.24
C GLU A 210 9.52 -1.53 21.98
N ILE A 211 10.00 -0.30 21.86
CA ILE A 211 10.87 0.12 20.76
C ILE A 211 12.15 -0.72 20.73
N MET A 212 12.77 -1.00 21.87
CA MET A 212 13.97 -1.85 21.94
C MET A 212 13.68 -3.30 21.50
N LEU A 213 12.57 -3.89 21.93
CA LEU A 213 12.17 -5.23 21.53
C LEU A 213 11.88 -5.32 20.02
N ASN A 214 11.17 -4.32 19.49
CA ASN A 214 10.88 -4.22 18.06
C ASN A 214 12.16 -4.02 17.24
N ALA A 215 13.07 -3.16 17.68
CA ALA A 215 14.36 -2.96 17.02
C ALA A 215 15.18 -4.25 16.96
N LEU A 216 15.21 -5.00 18.06
CA LEU A 216 15.89 -6.29 18.12
C LEU A 216 15.26 -7.33 17.18
N THR A 217 13.94 -7.44 17.21
CA THR A 217 13.17 -8.37 16.36
C THR A 217 13.33 -8.03 14.87
N ASN A 218 13.32 -6.74 14.53
CA ASN A 218 13.55 -6.27 13.17
C ASN A 218 14.98 -6.55 12.71
N SER A 219 15.97 -6.43 13.59
CA SER A 219 17.35 -6.81 13.29
C SER A 219 17.46 -8.31 12.95
N ILE A 220 16.81 -9.18 13.74
CA ILE A 220 16.74 -10.62 13.46
C ILE A 220 16.09 -10.88 12.10
N ASN A 221 14.92 -10.26 11.84
CA ASN A 221 14.19 -10.44 10.58
C ASN A 221 14.99 -9.94 9.37
N LEU A 222 15.76 -8.87 9.50
CA LEU A 222 16.63 -8.38 8.45
C LEU A 222 17.68 -9.44 8.04
N HIS A 223 18.27 -10.12 9.02
CA HIS A 223 19.25 -11.18 8.74
C HIS A 223 18.60 -12.45 8.17
N LEU A 224 17.39 -12.81 8.63
CA LEU A 224 16.63 -13.93 8.04
C LEU A 224 16.33 -13.68 6.55
N GLN A 225 15.93 -12.45 6.21
CA GLN A 225 15.68 -12.04 4.82
C GLN A 225 16.92 -12.08 3.93
N THR A 226 18.12 -11.91 4.49
CA THR A 226 19.39 -12.04 3.75
C THR A 226 19.86 -13.49 3.61
N GLY A 227 19.08 -14.47 4.08
CA GLY A 227 19.43 -15.89 4.05
C GLY A 227 20.49 -16.28 5.08
N THR A 228 20.69 -15.47 6.12
CA THR A 228 21.65 -15.78 7.18
C THR A 228 21.09 -16.89 8.06
N ALA A 229 21.90 -17.93 8.32
CA ALA A 229 21.49 -19.05 9.14
C ALA A 229 21.07 -18.58 10.55
N PRO A 230 19.92 -19.03 11.10
CA PRO A 230 19.44 -18.61 12.42
C PRO A 230 20.43 -18.81 13.56
N ALA A 231 21.27 -19.85 13.47
CA ALA A 231 22.35 -20.10 14.43
C ALA A 231 23.43 -18.99 14.41
N LEU A 232 23.74 -18.43 13.25
CA LEU A 232 24.70 -17.32 13.12
C LEU A 232 24.09 -16.02 13.67
N ILE A 233 22.81 -15.76 13.39
CA ILE A 233 22.07 -14.60 13.94
C ILE A 233 22.06 -14.67 15.47
N ALA A 234 21.76 -15.86 16.01
CA ALA A 234 21.79 -16.14 17.44
C ALA A 234 23.18 -15.89 18.09
N GLN A 235 24.26 -16.11 17.35
CA GLN A 235 25.62 -15.88 17.83
C GLN A 235 26.07 -14.42 17.71
N GLU A 236 25.82 -13.78 16.56
CA GLU A 236 26.35 -12.45 16.24
C GLU A 236 25.45 -11.32 16.71
N THR A 237 24.13 -11.44 16.55
CA THR A 237 23.15 -10.38 16.89
C THR A 237 22.76 -10.44 18.37
N LEU A 238 22.70 -11.65 18.93
CA LEU A 238 22.23 -11.90 20.30
C LEU A 238 23.39 -12.18 21.27
N ASN A 239 24.55 -11.54 21.10
CA ASN A 239 25.79 -11.82 21.84
C ASN A 239 25.82 -11.29 23.30
N LEU A 240 24.68 -10.96 23.90
CA LEU A 240 24.61 -10.51 25.29
C LEU A 240 24.35 -11.69 26.22
N GLU A 241 25.36 -12.14 26.96
CA GLU A 241 25.25 -13.25 27.90
C GLU A 241 24.49 -12.84 29.18
N GLY A 242 23.71 -13.78 29.73
CA GLY A 242 23.00 -13.61 31.01
C GLY A 242 21.74 -12.75 30.95
N HIS A 243 21.34 -12.24 29.77
CA HIS A 243 20.09 -11.48 29.62
C HIS A 243 18.92 -12.44 29.28
N PRO A 244 17.91 -12.60 30.17
CA PRO A 244 16.88 -13.63 30.02
C PRO A 244 16.09 -13.55 28.70
N LEU A 245 15.78 -12.34 28.23
CA LEU A 245 15.07 -12.16 26.96
C LEU A 245 15.93 -12.57 25.75
N ILE A 246 17.23 -12.26 25.78
CA ILE A 246 18.15 -12.55 24.68
C ILE A 246 18.38 -14.06 24.58
N GLU A 247 18.51 -14.74 25.73
CA GLU A 247 18.64 -16.19 25.79
C GLU A 247 17.44 -16.91 25.19
N HIS A 248 16.22 -16.47 25.50
CA HIS A 248 15.01 -17.10 24.94
C HIS A 248 14.83 -16.84 23.44
N LEU A 249 15.21 -15.65 22.95
CA LEU A 249 15.24 -15.37 21.52
C LEU A 249 16.29 -16.24 20.81
N ARG A 250 17.49 -16.38 21.41
CA ARG A 250 18.59 -17.19 20.90
C ARG A 250 18.19 -18.66 20.81
N GLU A 251 17.65 -19.21 21.89
CA GLU A 251 17.14 -20.58 21.94
C GLU A 251 16.04 -20.81 20.91
N PHE A 252 15.12 -19.85 20.77
CA PHE A 252 14.04 -19.94 19.79
C PHE A 252 14.55 -19.98 18.34
N LEU A 253 15.56 -19.18 17.99
CA LEU A 253 16.19 -19.21 16.67
C LEU A 253 16.94 -20.52 16.41
N VAL A 254 17.68 -21.03 17.40
CA VAL A 254 18.47 -22.27 17.24
C VAL A 254 17.55 -23.49 17.13
N VAL A 255 16.52 -23.59 17.98
CA VAL A 255 15.61 -24.75 17.99
C VAL A 255 14.76 -24.82 16.73
N ASN A 256 14.36 -23.67 16.19
CA ASN A 256 13.44 -23.60 15.06
C ASN A 256 14.14 -23.26 13.74
N GLY A 257 15.47 -23.17 13.73
CA GLY A 257 16.24 -22.59 12.63
C GLY A 257 16.50 -23.46 11.40
N GLY A 258 16.09 -24.73 11.41
CA GLY A 258 16.50 -25.68 10.37
C GLY A 258 17.97 -26.10 10.52
N ASP A 259 18.32 -27.20 9.87
CA ASP A 259 19.45 -28.09 10.19
C ASP A 259 20.81 -27.42 10.49
N SER A 260 21.42 -27.81 11.60
CA SER A 260 22.68 -27.31 12.16
C SER A 260 23.94 -27.75 11.38
N SER A 261 23.80 -28.12 10.11
CA SER A 261 24.77 -28.93 9.36
C SER A 261 25.58 -28.17 8.29
N GLU A 262 25.52 -26.84 8.24
CA GLU A 262 26.46 -26.00 7.46
C GLU A 262 27.20 -24.96 8.33
N ILE A 263 27.68 -25.40 9.49
CA ILE A 263 28.67 -24.65 10.28
C ILE A 263 30.06 -25.09 9.81
N ASN A 264 30.58 -24.44 8.75
CA ASN A 264 32.02 -24.24 8.43
C ASN A 264 32.24 -24.03 6.91
N ALA A 265 32.02 -22.83 6.36
CA ALA A 265 32.59 -22.47 5.05
C ALA A 265 32.77 -20.97 4.71
N LYS A 266 32.20 -20.01 5.46
CA LYS A 266 32.19 -18.58 5.02
C LYS A 266 32.64 -17.53 6.04
N VAL A 267 33.40 -17.91 7.08
CA VAL A 267 33.92 -16.96 8.10
C VAL A 267 35.40 -16.59 7.90
N VAL A 268 36.08 -17.09 6.85
CA VAL A 268 37.48 -16.73 6.58
C VAL A 268 37.66 -16.22 5.16
N SER A 269 37.12 -15.04 4.86
CA SER A 269 37.67 -14.09 3.88
C SER A 269 36.70 -12.94 3.68
N ASN A 270 36.84 -11.90 4.50
CA ASN A 270 36.78 -10.49 4.08
C ASN A 270 36.79 -9.56 5.29
N SER A 271 37.80 -9.70 6.13
CA SER A 271 38.37 -8.56 6.84
C SER A 271 39.58 -8.09 6.02
N ASN A 272 39.38 -7.12 5.13
CA ASN A 272 40.37 -6.07 4.83
C ASN A 272 39.84 -5.08 3.79
N PHE A 273 39.73 -3.83 4.24
CA PHE A 273 39.47 -2.62 3.48
C PHE A 273 40.71 -2.23 2.66
N VAL A 274 40.59 -2.04 1.34
CA VAL A 274 41.53 -1.20 0.56
C VAL A 274 40.78 -0.48 -0.57
N VAL A 275 40.76 0.85 -0.49
CA VAL A 275 40.49 1.77 -1.60
C VAL A 275 41.68 1.72 -2.55
N ASN A 276 41.46 1.42 -3.83
CA ASN A 276 42.44 1.70 -4.88
C ASN A 276 41.76 2.27 -6.12
N THR A 277 42.05 3.54 -6.36
CA THR A 277 41.85 4.28 -7.60
C THR A 277 42.84 3.79 -8.66
N SER A 278 42.39 3.35 -9.83
CA SER A 278 43.14 3.50 -11.08
C SER A 278 42.22 3.42 -12.30
N SER A 279 42.25 4.50 -13.07
CA SER A 279 41.71 4.67 -14.41
C SER A 279 42.45 3.82 -15.45
N SER A 280 41.73 3.22 -16.40
CA SER A 280 42.21 3.06 -17.78
C SER A 280 41.05 2.87 -18.77
N ASN A 281 41.09 3.68 -19.83
CA ASN A 281 40.26 3.62 -21.03
C ASN A 281 40.59 2.36 -21.86
N PHE A 282 39.63 1.82 -22.66
CA PHE A 282 39.67 1.88 -24.15
C PHE A 282 38.54 1.08 -24.83
N SER A 283 37.71 1.80 -25.58
CA SER A 283 37.20 1.58 -26.94
C SER A 283 36.35 0.35 -27.36
N SER A 284 35.09 0.68 -27.65
CA SER A 284 34.32 0.51 -28.92
C SER A 284 34.56 -0.67 -29.86
N LYS A 285 33.46 -1.35 -30.22
CA LYS A 285 33.10 -1.69 -31.62
C LYS A 285 31.58 -1.78 -31.81
N LYS A 286 31.10 -1.12 -32.86
CA LYS A 286 29.73 -1.13 -33.40
C LYS A 286 29.57 -2.29 -34.37
N GLU A 287 28.36 -2.84 -34.49
CA GLU A 287 27.79 -3.24 -35.78
C GLU A 287 26.25 -3.19 -35.76
N SER A 288 25.71 -2.62 -36.82
CA SER A 288 24.32 -2.33 -37.20
C SER A 288 23.81 -3.46 -38.12
N ASN A 289 22.53 -3.89 -38.18
CA ASN A 289 21.39 -3.13 -38.69
C ASN A 289 20.05 -3.94 -38.61
N SER A 290 18.96 -3.17 -38.43
CA SER A 290 17.58 -3.31 -38.96
C SER A 290 16.72 -4.56 -38.72
N LEU A 291 15.65 -4.40 -37.93
CA LEU A 291 14.26 -4.72 -38.32
C LEU A 291 13.29 -3.94 -37.40
N ALA A 292 12.71 -2.89 -37.96
CA ALA A 292 11.73 -2.02 -37.32
C ALA A 292 10.39 -2.75 -37.20
N ASN A 293 9.87 -2.88 -35.96
CA ASN A 293 8.44 -2.91 -35.59
C ASN A 293 8.16 -3.20 -34.10
N ASN A 294 9.13 -3.08 -33.18
CA ASN A 294 8.94 -3.38 -31.74
C ASN A 294 9.33 -2.23 -30.78
N SER A 295 9.20 -0.97 -31.19
CA SER A 295 9.72 0.18 -30.39
C SER A 295 8.96 0.43 -29.09
N LEU A 296 7.63 0.29 -29.08
CA LEU A 296 6.80 0.62 -27.90
C LEU A 296 6.83 -0.48 -26.82
N VAL A 297 6.88 -1.75 -27.22
CA VAL A 297 6.94 -2.89 -26.29
C VAL A 297 8.34 -3.00 -25.65
N ASN A 298 9.39 -2.72 -26.41
CA ASN A 298 10.75 -2.75 -25.89
C ASN A 298 11.10 -1.52 -25.02
N GLU A 299 10.44 -0.36 -25.19
CA GLU A 299 10.59 0.78 -24.27
C GLU A 299 10.03 0.46 -22.88
N ILE A 300 8.91 -0.28 -22.80
CA ILE A 300 8.34 -0.74 -21.51
C ILE A 300 9.23 -1.80 -20.85
N ILE A 301 9.83 -2.70 -21.64
CA ILE A 301 10.74 -3.74 -21.12
C ILE A 301 12.10 -3.16 -20.72
N SER A 302 12.60 -2.12 -21.41
CA SER A 302 13.89 -1.50 -21.09
C SER A 302 13.84 -0.47 -19.94
N SER A 303 12.67 0.11 -19.62
CA SER A 303 12.49 0.86 -18.37
C SER A 303 12.58 -0.03 -17.10
N ASN A 304 12.39 -1.34 -17.22
CA ASN A 304 12.50 -2.31 -16.11
C ASN A 304 13.95 -2.73 -15.78
N THR A 305 14.97 -2.13 -16.39
CA THR A 305 16.39 -2.45 -16.11
C THR A 305 17.19 -1.27 -15.55
N SER A 306 16.52 -0.24 -15.03
CA SER A 306 17.17 0.84 -14.30
C SER A 306 17.14 0.57 -12.79
N GLY A 307 18.16 -0.15 -12.32
CA GLY A 307 18.58 -0.23 -10.92
C GLY A 307 17.54 -0.80 -9.96
N LYS A 308 17.76 -2.03 -9.46
CA LYS A 308 17.08 -2.50 -8.24
C LYS A 308 17.40 -1.53 -7.10
N MET A 309 16.54 -0.53 -6.91
CA MET A 309 16.54 0.26 -5.70
C MET A 309 15.92 -0.61 -4.61
N ASN A 310 16.54 -0.64 -3.44
CA ASN A 310 15.91 -1.22 -2.27
C ASN A 310 15.01 -0.15 -1.64
N CYS A 311 13.91 -0.57 -1.01
CA CYS A 311 13.02 0.33 -0.29
C CYS A 311 13.84 1.19 0.69
N SER A 312 13.73 2.51 0.61
CA SER A 312 14.48 3.42 1.48
C SER A 312 14.11 3.32 2.96
N SER A 313 12.95 2.72 3.27
CA SER A 313 12.46 2.54 4.64
C SER A 313 12.80 1.18 5.23
N CYS A 314 12.63 0.08 4.48
CA CYS A 314 12.82 -1.28 5.01
C CYS A 314 13.90 -2.10 4.30
N GLY A 315 14.53 -1.57 3.25
CA GLY A 315 15.58 -2.26 2.50
C GLY A 315 15.10 -3.41 1.61
N ALA A 316 13.80 -3.71 1.59
CA ALA A 316 13.24 -4.76 0.74
C ALA A 316 13.47 -4.47 -0.74
N SER A 317 13.84 -5.51 -1.49
CA SER A 317 14.01 -5.46 -2.95
C SER A 317 12.69 -5.66 -3.70
N GLN A 318 11.63 -6.06 -2.99
CA GLN A 318 10.26 -6.23 -3.48
C GLN A 318 9.59 -4.85 -3.59
N LEU A 319 9.97 -4.14 -4.65
CA LEU A 319 9.42 -2.86 -5.04
C LEU A 319 8.61 -3.06 -6.31
N ARG A 320 7.31 -2.82 -6.22
CA ARG A 320 6.37 -2.87 -7.34
C ARG A 320 6.19 -1.49 -7.94
N GLN A 321 6.24 -1.38 -9.27
CA GLN A 321 6.00 -0.09 -9.92
C GLN A 321 4.51 0.30 -9.81
N ASN A 322 4.23 1.49 -9.25
CA ASN A 322 2.88 2.06 -9.14
C ASN A 322 2.88 3.50 -9.69
N GLY A 323 2.70 3.60 -11.02
CA GLY A 323 2.84 4.87 -11.74
C GLY A 323 4.30 5.29 -11.88
N THR A 324 4.63 6.52 -11.46
CA THR A 324 6.02 7.05 -11.44
C THR A 324 6.80 6.69 -10.17
N CYS A 325 6.17 6.03 -9.21
CA CYS A 325 6.76 5.64 -7.93
C CYS A 325 6.76 4.12 -7.78
N GLN A 326 7.56 3.62 -6.84
CA GLN A 326 7.63 2.22 -6.46
C GLN A 326 6.95 2.03 -5.11
N LEU A 327 6.08 1.04 -4.98
CA LEU A 327 5.46 0.62 -3.72
C LEU A 327 6.26 -0.55 -3.18
N CYS A 328 6.68 -0.48 -1.92
CA CYS A 328 7.25 -1.62 -1.23
C CYS A 328 6.15 -2.61 -0.84
N GLU A 329 6.25 -3.84 -1.31
CA GLU A 329 5.28 -4.89 -0.98
C GLU A 329 5.43 -5.38 0.47
N VAL A 330 6.61 -5.21 1.05
CA VAL A 330 6.90 -5.63 2.43
C VAL A 330 6.37 -4.63 3.48
N CYS A 331 6.52 -3.32 3.24
CA CYS A 331 6.18 -2.30 4.24
C CYS A 331 5.16 -1.25 3.77
N GLY A 332 4.69 -1.31 2.53
CA GLY A 332 3.72 -0.37 1.97
C GLY A 332 4.27 1.04 1.68
N GLN A 333 5.56 1.28 1.89
CA GLN A 333 6.19 2.58 1.64
C GLN A 333 6.28 2.87 0.13
N THR A 334 5.88 4.06 -0.30
CA THR A 334 6.05 4.54 -1.68
C THR A 334 7.35 5.32 -1.85
N SER A 335 8.07 5.10 -2.95
CA SER A 335 9.28 5.85 -3.31
C SER A 335 8.90 7.24 -3.84
N GLY A 336 8.54 8.17 -2.94
CA GLY A 336 8.42 9.59 -3.28
C GLY A 336 7.08 10.05 -3.86
N CYS A 337 5.99 9.28 -3.68
CA CYS A 337 4.64 9.75 -3.98
C CYS A 337 3.81 9.76 -2.68
N SER A 338 3.62 10.95 -2.10
CA SER A 338 2.58 11.25 -1.11
C SER A 338 1.19 11.23 -1.73
#